data_AF-A0A1V9R280-F1
#
_entry.id   AF-A0A1V9R280-F1
#
_cell.length_a   1.000
_cell.length_b   1.000
_cell.length_c   1.000
_cell.angle_alpha   90.00
_cell.angle_beta   90.00
_cell.angle_gamma   90.00
#
_symmetry.space_group_name_H-M   'P 1'
#
loop_
_entity.id
_entity.type
_entity.pdbx_description
1 polymer ?
#
loop_
_entity_poly.entity_id
_entity_poly.type
_entity_poly.pdbx_seq_one_letter_code
_entity_poly.pdbx_strand_id
1 'polypeptide(L)'
;MVFLGLALYIFWLLITLLKINSLAQTPIFSYQVAFFGSLSWYKNARNIILLVSFCILIYFASLQFIYFLFLFSSLFFLVLFIHNIQRSIGTVKENLILMSLSILVSVISCWILSLL
;
A
#
# COMPACT_ATOMS: atom_id res chain seq x y z
N MET A 1 9.97 -7.08 -18.28
CA MET A 1 10.41 -6.50 -16.98
C MET A 1 9.26 -5.87 -16.21
N VAL A 2 8.35 -5.11 -16.84
CA VAL A 2 7.17 -4.54 -16.17
C VAL A 2 6.34 -5.58 -15.40
N PHE A 3 6.04 -6.73 -16.01
CA PHE A 3 5.30 -7.81 -15.35
C PHE A 3 5.98 -8.36 -14.09
N LEU A 4 7.33 -8.40 -14.06
CA LEU A 4 8.07 -8.81 -12.88
C LEU A 4 7.93 -7.77 -11.75
N GLY A 5 8.04 -6.48 -12.08
CA GLY A 5 7.79 -5.40 -11.12
C GLY A 5 6.38 -5.46 -10.56
N LEU A 6 5.37 -5.63 -11.42
CA LEU A 6 3.98 -5.78 -10.99
C LEU A 6 3.74 -7.02 -10.13
N ALA A 7 4.36 -8.16 -10.47
CA ALA A 7 4.26 -9.38 -9.67
C ALA A 7 4.85 -9.16 -8.26
N LEU A 8 6.01 -8.52 -8.16
CA LEU A 8 6.63 -8.17 -6.87
C LEU A 8 5.76 -7.19 -6.07
N TYR A 9 5.15 -6.22 -6.75
CA TYR A 9 4.21 -5.28 -6.12
C TYR A 9 3.00 -5.99 -5.51
N ILE A 10 2.35 -6.86 -6.29
CA ILE A 10 1.19 -7.64 -5.83
C ILE A 10 1.60 -8.57 -4.69
N PHE A 11 2.77 -9.22 -4.81
CA PHE A 11 3.30 -10.06 -3.75
C PHE A 11 3.51 -9.28 -2.44
N TRP A 12 4.04 -8.05 -2.54
CA TRP A 12 4.16 -7.16 -1.38
C TRP A 12 2.80 -6.80 -0.76
N LEU A 13 1.78 -6.51 -1.58
CA LEU A 13 0.42 -6.24 -1.09
C LEU A 13 -0.17 -7.45 -0.33
N LEU A 14 0.03 -8.67 -0.86
CA LEU A 14 -0.45 -9.90 -0.23
C LEU A 14 0.23 -10.14 1.13
N ILE A 15 1.55 -9.99 1.22
CA ILE A 15 2.27 -10.13 2.50
C ILE A 15 1.78 -9.09 3.51
N THR A 16 1.54 -7.87 3.04
CA THR A 16 1.05 -6.76 3.88
C THR A 16 -0.33 -7.05 4.43
N LEU A 17 -1.26 -7.57 3.63
CA LEU A 17 -2.59 -8.01 4.08
C LEU A 17 -2.50 -9.07 5.17
N LEU A 18 -1.68 -10.10 4.96
CA LEU A 18 -1.48 -11.17 5.94
C LEU A 18 -0.93 -10.59 7.25
N LYS A 19 -0.03 -9.61 7.18
CA LYS A 19 0.49 -8.97 8.37
C LYS A 19 -0.54 -8.13 9.10
N ILE A 20 -1.34 -7.33 8.40
CA ILE A 20 -2.44 -6.54 8.99
C ILE A 20 -3.37 -7.48 9.76
N ASN A 21 -3.79 -8.60 9.16
CA ASN A 21 -4.65 -9.58 9.81
C ASN A 21 -3.98 -10.24 11.03
N SER A 22 -2.67 -10.53 10.98
CA SER A 22 -1.95 -11.06 12.14
C SER A 22 -1.83 -10.05 13.29
N LEU A 23 -1.63 -8.77 12.97
CA LEU A 23 -1.48 -7.69 13.95
C LEU A 23 -2.82 -7.25 14.53
N ALA A 24 -3.92 -7.45 13.81
CA ALA A 24 -5.28 -7.18 14.27
C ALA A 24 -5.64 -7.92 15.58
N GLN A 25 -4.95 -9.03 15.88
CA GLN A 25 -5.13 -9.81 17.09
C GLN A 25 -4.33 -9.24 18.29
N THR A 26 -3.51 -8.21 18.06
CA THR A 26 -2.66 -7.61 19.10
C THR A 26 -3.23 -6.28 19.58
N PRO A 27 -3.08 -5.94 20.88
CA PRO A 27 -3.68 -4.74 21.46
C PRO A 27 -3.04 -3.42 20.97
N ILE A 28 -1.84 -3.48 20.38
CA ILE A 28 -1.11 -2.31 19.89
C ILE A 28 -0.95 -2.45 18.38
N PHE A 29 -2.02 -2.14 17.65
CA PHE A 29 -1.98 -2.07 16.19
C PHE A 29 -1.26 -0.79 15.76
N SER A 30 -0.47 -0.87 14.69
CA SER A 30 0.15 0.29 14.06
C SER A 30 0.35 0.04 12.57
N TYR A 31 -0.16 0.94 11.74
CA TYR A 31 0.03 0.85 10.29
C TYR A 31 1.50 0.92 9.88
N GLN A 32 2.33 1.70 10.60
CA GLN A 32 3.76 1.76 10.33
C GLN A 32 4.40 0.38 10.44
N VAL A 33 4.08 -0.37 11.49
CA VAL A 33 4.59 -1.73 11.70
C VAL A 33 3.94 -2.71 10.71
N ALA A 34 2.65 -2.55 10.42
CA ALA A 34 1.93 -3.42 9.48
C ALA A 34 2.54 -3.35 8.07
N PHE A 35 2.75 -2.13 7.55
CA PHE A 35 3.33 -1.88 6.23
C PHE A 35 4.85 -2.05 6.21
N PHE A 36 5.59 -1.35 7.08
CA PHE A 36 7.05 -1.22 7.00
C PHE A 36 7.83 -2.03 8.02
N GLY A 37 7.14 -2.67 8.97
CA GLY A 37 7.74 -3.49 10.02
C GLY A 37 8.39 -2.67 11.13
N SER A 38 8.88 -3.36 12.16
CA SER A 38 9.57 -2.74 13.30
C SER A 38 11.08 -2.58 13.11
N LEU A 39 11.66 -3.32 12.15
CA LEU A 39 13.09 -3.24 11.83
C LEU A 39 13.40 -2.05 10.92
N SER A 40 14.67 -1.63 10.89
CA SER A 40 15.14 -0.64 9.93
C SER A 40 14.83 -1.06 8.50
N TRP A 41 14.55 -0.08 7.63
CA TRP A 41 13.97 -0.32 6.31
C TRP A 41 14.77 -1.32 5.45
N TYR A 42 16.11 -1.27 5.51
CA TYR A 42 17.01 -2.14 4.76
C TYR A 42 17.15 -3.56 5.33
N LYS A 43 16.65 -3.82 6.54
CA LYS A 43 16.62 -5.17 7.14
C LYS A 43 15.29 -5.87 6.91
N ASN A 44 14.26 -5.14 6.49
CA ASN A 44 12.94 -5.72 6.26
C ASN A 44 12.80 -6.16 4.80
N ALA A 45 12.73 -7.47 4.59
CA ALA A 45 12.55 -8.06 3.27
C ALA A 45 11.34 -7.49 2.51
N ARG A 46 10.23 -7.14 3.19
CA ARG A 46 9.06 -6.53 2.54
C ARG A 46 9.39 -5.18 1.92
N ASN A 47 10.13 -4.36 2.64
CA ASN A 47 10.50 -3.02 2.15
C ASN A 47 11.47 -3.14 0.97
N ILE A 48 12.38 -4.12 1.01
CA ILE A 48 13.27 -4.44 -0.13
C ILE A 48 12.45 -4.90 -1.34
N ILE A 49 11.48 -5.79 -1.16
CA ILE A 49 10.59 -6.25 -2.25
C ILE A 49 9.85 -5.06 -2.88
N LEU A 50 9.28 -4.17 -2.06
CA LEU A 50 8.60 -2.97 -2.53
C LEU A 50 9.55 -2.04 -3.30
N LEU A 51 10.77 -1.84 -2.77
CA LEU A 51 11.76 -0.97 -3.39
C LEU A 51 12.22 -1.51 -4.75
N VAL A 52 12.55 -2.80 -4.82
CA VAL A 52 12.92 -3.47 -6.08
C VAL A 52 11.77 -3.40 -7.09
N SER A 53 10.54 -3.65 -6.64
CA SER A 53 9.34 -3.50 -7.45
C SER A 53 9.23 -2.10 -8.06
N PHE A 54 9.36 -1.05 -7.24
CA PHE A 54 9.28 0.32 -7.72
C PHE A 54 10.44 0.68 -8.65
N CYS A 55 11.67 0.25 -8.37
CA CYS A 55 12.79 0.47 -9.29
C CYS A 55 12.49 -0.12 -10.68
N ILE A 56 11.98 -1.35 -10.75
CA ILE A 56 11.62 -1.98 -12.03
C ILE A 56 10.48 -1.21 -12.71
N LEU A 57 9.41 -0.85 -11.98
CA LEU A 57 8.26 -0.17 -12.57
C LEU A 57 8.62 1.24 -13.06
N ILE A 58 9.41 2.00 -12.31
CA ILE A 58 9.83 3.36 -12.70
C ILE A 58 10.67 3.35 -13.98
N TYR A 59 11.57 2.37 -14.13
CA TYR A 59 12.44 2.30 -15.32
C TYR A 59 11.74 1.75 -16.56
N PHE A 60 10.82 0.79 -16.39
CA PHE A 60 10.28 0.03 -17.53
C PHE A 60 8.82 0.29 -17.84
N ALA A 61 8.02 0.86 -16.92
CA ALA A 61 6.60 1.13 -17.15
C ALA A 61 6.38 2.57 -17.65
N SER A 62 5.27 2.79 -18.35
CA SER A 62 4.85 4.14 -18.73
C SER A 62 4.37 4.92 -17.51
N LEU A 63 4.49 6.25 -17.55
CA LEU A 63 4.04 7.11 -16.47
C LEU A 63 2.54 6.94 -16.18
N GLN A 64 1.72 6.84 -17.23
CA GLN A 64 0.29 6.54 -17.13
C GLN A 64 0.04 5.25 -16.32
N PHE A 65 0.81 4.18 -16.60
CA PHE A 65 0.67 2.91 -15.89
C PHE A 65 1.00 3.02 -14.40
N ILE A 66 2.03 3.80 -14.04
CA ILE A 66 2.40 4.03 -12.63
C ILE A 66 1.27 4.74 -11.89
N TYR A 67 0.65 5.76 -12.48
CA TYR A 67 -0.49 6.46 -11.85
C TYR A 67 -1.75 5.59 -11.77
N PHE A 68 -2.00 4.72 -12.75
CA PHE A 68 -3.05 3.69 -12.61
C PHE A 68 -2.78 2.75 -11.44
N LEU A 69 -1.52 2.37 -11.21
CA LEU A 69 -1.12 1.52 -10.10
C LEU A 69 -1.34 2.23 -8.75
N PHE A 70 -1.02 3.52 -8.65
CA PHE A 70 -1.33 4.33 -7.46
C PHE A 70 -2.83 4.48 -7.22
N LEU A 71 -3.61 4.71 -8.27
CA LEU A 71 -5.07 4.77 -8.18
C LEU A 71 -5.63 3.45 -7.66
N PHE A 72 -5.24 2.31 -8.26
CA PHE A 72 -5.66 0.98 -7.82
C PHE A 72 -5.30 0.72 -6.35
N SER A 73 -4.10 1.12 -5.94
CA SER A 73 -3.62 0.92 -4.57
C SER A 73 -4.38 1.77 -3.56
N SER A 74 -4.75 3.00 -3.93
CA SER A 74 -5.58 3.87 -3.09
C SER A 74 -6.99 3.30 -2.88
N LEU A 75 -7.61 2.78 -3.94
CA LEU A 75 -8.91 2.10 -3.86
C LEU A 75 -8.82 0.84 -2.99
N PHE A 76 -7.75 0.07 -3.15
CA PHE A 76 -7.48 -1.09 -2.31
C PHE A 76 -7.35 -0.71 -0.82
N PHE A 77 -6.66 0.39 -0.49
CA PHE A 77 -6.56 0.87 0.89
C PHE A 77 -7.87 1.42 1.44
N LEU A 78 -8.74 2.00 0.61
CA LEU A 78 -10.10 2.37 1.02
C LEU A 78 -10.95 1.14 1.37
N VAL A 79 -10.85 0.06 0.58
CA VAL A 79 -11.50 -1.22 0.92
C VAL A 79 -10.95 -1.78 2.23
N LEU A 80 -9.64 -1.70 2.46
CA LEU A 80 -9.03 -2.10 3.72
C LEU A 80 -9.50 -1.25 4.90
N PHE A 81 -9.67 0.04 4.72
CA PHE A 81 -10.24 0.92 5.75
C PHE A 81 -11.64 0.46 6.16
N ILE A 82 -12.52 0.18 5.19
CA ILE A 82 -13.87 -0.34 5.46
C ILE A 82 -13.78 -1.67 6.22
N HIS A 83 -12.92 -2.58 5.76
CA HIS A 83 -12.70 -3.87 6.41
C HIS A 83 -12.22 -3.71 7.86
N ASN A 84 -11.29 -2.80 8.12
CA ASN A 84 -10.72 -2.56 9.43
C ASN A 84 -11.73 -1.93 10.39
N ILE A 85 -12.60 -1.02 9.92
CA ILE A 85 -13.71 -0.50 10.73
C ILE A 85 -14.69 -1.62 11.11
N GLN A 86 -15.10 -2.46 10.15
CA GLN A 86 -16.06 -3.55 10.40
C GLN A 86 -15.56 -4.55 11.43
N ARG A 87 -14.24 -4.77 11.50
CA ARG A 87 -13.60 -5.71 12.43
C ARG A 87 -12.97 -5.04 13.65
N SER A 88 -13.18 -3.74 13.83
CA SER A 88 -12.57 -2.95 14.92
C SER A 88 -11.05 -3.12 15.03
N ILE A 89 -10.37 -3.19 13.88
CA ILE A 89 -8.92 -3.35 13.77
C ILE A 89 -8.28 -1.97 13.85
N GLY A 90 -7.40 -1.79 14.84
CA GLY A 90 -6.69 -0.54 15.06
C GLY A 90 -7.55 0.58 15.63
N THR A 91 -6.91 1.73 15.85
CA THR A 91 -7.63 2.89 16.40
C THR A 91 -8.38 3.64 15.31
N VAL A 92 -9.48 4.33 15.69
CA VAL A 92 -10.24 5.18 14.77
C VAL A 92 -9.35 6.24 14.10
N LYS A 93 -8.41 6.81 14.86
CA LYS A 93 -7.46 7.81 14.37
C LYS A 93 -6.57 7.27 13.25
N GLU A 94 -6.02 6.08 13.43
CA GLU A 94 -5.18 5.43 12.41
C GLU A 94 -5.96 5.11 11.14
N ASN A 95 -7.19 4.60 11.29
CA ASN A 95 -8.07 4.30 10.17
C ASN A 95 -8.47 5.57 9.40
N LEU A 96 -8.74 6.68 10.10
CA LEU A 96 -9.00 7.98 9.46
C LEU A 96 -7.78 8.51 8.68
N ILE A 97 -6.57 8.30 9.18
CA ILE A 97 -5.33 8.67 8.46
C ILE A 97 -5.18 7.83 7.18
N LEU A 98 -5.44 6.52 7.24
CA LEU A 98 -5.40 5.67 6.04
C LEU A 98 -6.44 6.13 5.01
N MET A 99 -7.65 6.45 5.45
CA MET A 99 -8.71 6.96 4.58
C MET A 99 -8.34 8.30 3.94
N SER A 100 -7.86 9.28 4.72
CA SER A 100 -7.54 10.60 4.17
C SER A 100 -6.39 10.55 3.17
N LEU A 101 -5.35 9.77 3.45
CA LEU A 101 -4.22 9.57 2.54
C LEU A 101 -4.65 8.84 1.27
N SER A 102 -5.47 7.80 1.38
CA SER A 102 -5.96 7.08 0.20
C SER A 102 -6.86 7.94 -0.69
N ILE A 103 -7.76 8.74 -0.11
CA ILE A 103 -8.55 9.72 -0.89
C ILE A 103 -7.63 10.71 -1.60
N LEU A 104 -6.65 11.29 -0.89
CA LEU A 104 -5.73 12.26 -1.47
C LEU A 104 -4.93 11.65 -2.64
N VAL A 105 -4.39 10.44 -2.47
CA VAL A 105 -3.67 9.74 -3.55
C VAL A 105 -4.58 9.45 -4.74
N SER A 106 -5.84 9.06 -4.49
CA SER A 106 -6.80 8.78 -5.55
C SER A 106 -7.11 10.03 -6.39
N VAL A 107 -7.34 11.17 -5.74
CA VAL A 107 -7.61 12.45 -6.42
C VAL A 107 -6.42 12.91 -7.23
N ILE A 108 -5.21 12.90 -6.66
CA ILE A 108 -3.99 13.30 -7.36
C ILE A 108 -3.73 12.39 -8.57
N SER A 109 -3.88 11.07 -8.38
CA SER A 109 -3.65 10.10 -9.46
C SER A 109 -4.66 10.31 -10.60
N CYS A 110 -5.94 10.53 -10.29
CA CYS A 110 -6.97 10.79 -11.29
C CYS A 110 -6.74 12.11 -12.03
N TRP A 111 -6.35 13.16 -11.30
CA TRP A 111 -6.04 14.46 -11.91
C TRP A 111 -4.86 14.35 -12.88
N ILE A 112 -3.76 13.70 -12.49
CA ILE A 112 -2.59 13.53 -13.37
C ILE A 112 -2.93 12.64 -14.57
N LEU A 113 -3.69 11.56 -14.38
CA LEU A 113 -4.15 10.71 -15.48
C LEU A 113 -5.01 11.45 -16.50
N SER A 114 -5.77 12.47 -16.07
CA SER A 114 -6.56 13.30 -16.98
C SER A 114 -5.72 14.26 -17.84
N LEU A 115 -4.47 14.51 -17.43
CA LEU A 115 -3.53 15.39 -18.13
C LEU A 115 -2.57 14.63 -19.07
N LEU A 116 -2.46 13.30 -18.91
CA LEU A 116 -1.57 12.41 -19.66
C LEU A 116 -2.29 11.71 -20.81
#